data_AF-A0A554JLI9-F1
#
_entry.id   AF-A0A554JLI9-F1
#
_cell.length_a   1.000
_cell.length_b   1.000
_cell.length_c   1.000
_cell.angle_alpha   90.00
_cell.angle_beta   90.00
_cell.angle_gamma   90.00
#
_symmetry.space_group_name_H-M   'P 1'
#
loop_
_entity.id
_entity.type
_entity.pdbx_description
1 polymer ?
#
loop_
_entity_poly.entity_id
_entity_poly.type
_entity_poly.pdbx_seq_one_letter_code
_entity_poly.pdbx_strand_id
1 'polypeptide(L)'
;MDRRFFLLLFILMMPVFVLANGSEGIFENPIGSNSFEALLQAVLKNLVRFASLIAIMAIIIVGFRWVIAAASGNPTKIESTKKMFWWVLIGTVLIVGATAITDAVINFAKNL
;
A
#
# COMPACT_ATOMS: atom_id res chain seq x y z
N MET A 1 -49.97 22.14 -39.97
CA MET A 1 -48.99 21.60 -39.00
C MET A 1 -48.47 22.80 -38.23
N ASP A 2 -49.03 23.05 -37.06
CA ASP A 2 -48.96 24.37 -36.44
C ASP A 2 -47.65 24.56 -35.69
N ARG A 3 -47.15 25.81 -35.62
CA ARG A 3 -45.96 26.19 -34.82
C ARG A 3 -45.98 25.68 -33.36
N ARG A 4 -47.18 25.44 -32.83
CA ARG A 4 -47.43 24.90 -31.48
C ARG A 4 -47.10 23.41 -31.39
N PHE A 5 -47.31 22.67 -32.47
CA PHE A 5 -46.98 21.25 -32.58
C PHE A 5 -45.46 21.02 -32.56
N PHE A 6 -44.70 21.87 -33.25
CA PHE A 6 -43.23 21.81 -33.22
C PHE A 6 -42.64 22.11 -31.84
N LEU A 7 -43.21 23.07 -31.10
CA LEU A 7 -42.76 23.39 -29.74
C LEU A 7 -43.05 22.26 -28.75
N LEU A 8 -44.21 21.60 -28.86
CA LEU A 8 -44.54 20.45 -28.03
C LEU A 8 -43.63 19.25 -28.30
N LEU A 9 -43.31 18.99 -29.57
CA LEU A 9 -42.39 17.92 -29.95
C LEU A 9 -40.95 18.19 -29.45
N PHE A 10 -40.52 19.46 -29.50
CA PHE A 10 -39.24 19.88 -28.95
C PHE A 10 -39.15 19.68 -27.43
N ILE A 11 -40.19 20.06 -26.68
CA ILE A 11 -40.28 19.88 -25.22
C ILE A 11 -40.26 18.40 -24.84
N LEU A 12 -40.95 17.54 -25.60
CA LEU A 12 -41.03 16.11 -25.34
C LEU A 12 -39.68 15.39 -25.60
N MET A 13 -38.83 15.96 -26.46
CA MET A 13 -37.49 15.42 -26.76
C MET A 13 -36.38 15.97 -25.82
N MET A 14 -36.61 17.05 -25.06
CA MET A 14 -35.64 17.59 -24.09
C MET A 14 -35.07 16.57 -23.08
N PRO A 15 -35.83 15.63 -22.49
CA PRO A 15 -35.26 14.68 -21.53
C PRO A 15 -34.22 13.73 -22.15
N VAL A 16 -34.29 13.49 -23.46
CA VAL A 16 -33.29 12.66 -24.18
C VAL A 16 -31.94 13.38 -24.23
N PHE A 17 -31.92 14.71 -24.35
CA PHE A 17 -30.68 15.50 -24.32
C PHE A 17 -30.07 15.59 -22.92
N VAL A 18 -30.90 15.61 -21.86
CA VAL A 18 -30.42 15.61 -20.46
C VAL A 18 -29.74 14.27 -20.09
N LEU A 19 -30.28 13.15 -20.58
CA LEU A 19 -29.73 11.81 -20.41
C LEU A 19 -28.56 11.49 -21.35
N ALA A 20 -28.35 12.31 -22.38
CA ALA A 20 -27.24 12.19 -23.34
C ALA A 20 -25.98 12.95 -22.89
N ASN A 21 -25.92 13.45 -21.65
CA ASN A 21 -24.63 13.69 -21.02
C ASN A 21 -23.95 12.33 -20.92
N GLY A 22 -23.15 12.02 -21.94
CA GLY A 22 -22.24 10.90 -21.92
C GLY A 22 -21.58 10.96 -20.56
N SER A 23 -21.78 9.91 -19.75
CA SER A 23 -20.86 9.61 -18.68
C SER A 23 -19.52 9.56 -19.41
N GLU A 24 -18.77 10.65 -19.36
CA GLU A 24 -17.33 10.58 -19.49
C GLU A 24 -16.96 9.65 -18.35
N GLY A 25 -16.90 8.36 -18.68
CA GLY A 25 -16.27 7.37 -17.86
C GLY A 25 -14.84 7.82 -17.81
N ILE A 26 -14.56 8.76 -16.90
CA ILE A 26 -13.23 9.02 -16.44
C ILE A 26 -12.81 7.66 -15.93
N PHE A 27 -11.99 6.96 -16.71
CA PHE A 27 -11.29 5.79 -16.24
C PHE A 27 -10.33 6.32 -15.18
N GLU A 28 -10.85 6.48 -13.96
CA GLU A 28 -10.02 6.76 -12.81
C GLU A 28 -8.99 5.65 -12.76
N ASN A 29 -7.72 6.03 -12.74
CA ASN A 29 -6.65 5.07 -12.60
C ASN A 29 -6.96 4.24 -11.34
N PRO A 30 -7.22 2.92 -11.43
CA PRO A 30 -7.57 2.11 -10.27
C PRO A 30 -6.41 2.00 -9.27
N ILE A 31 -5.22 2.44 -9.67
CA ILE A 31 -3.99 2.52 -8.87
C ILE A 31 -3.86 3.89 -8.18
N GLY A 32 -4.69 4.88 -8.54
CA GLY A 32 -4.82 6.18 -7.88
C GLY A 32 -3.61 7.12 -8.03
N SER A 33 -2.69 6.80 -8.93
CA SER A 33 -1.39 7.46 -9.05
C SER A 33 -1.23 8.10 -10.43
N ASN A 34 -1.21 9.44 -10.48
CA ASN A 34 -1.19 10.18 -11.74
C ASN A 34 0.23 10.47 -12.26
N SER A 35 1.27 9.97 -11.57
CA SER A 35 2.67 10.13 -11.94
C SER A 35 3.49 8.88 -11.59
N PHE A 36 4.63 8.69 -12.28
CA PHE A 36 5.58 7.61 -11.97
C PHE A 36 6.08 7.67 -10.52
N GLU A 37 6.26 8.88 -10.00
CA GLU A 37 6.64 9.09 -8.61
C GLU A 37 5.55 8.62 -7.63
N ALA A 38 4.29 8.97 -7.88
CA ALA A 38 3.16 8.54 -7.05
C ALA A 38 2.99 7.00 -7.08
N LEU A 39 3.22 6.38 -8.25
CA LEU A 39 3.26 4.92 -8.40
C LEU A 39 4.36 4.30 -7.53
N LEU A 40 5.59 4.82 -7.64
CA LEU A 40 6.73 4.31 -6.90
C LEU A 40 6.52 4.45 -5.38
N GLN A 41 6.02 5.60 -4.92
CA GLN A 41 5.70 5.80 -3.50
C GLN A 41 4.63 4.82 -3.00
N ALA A 42 3.58 4.57 -3.78
CA ALA A 42 2.53 3.62 -3.41
C ALA A 42 3.08 2.18 -3.30
N VAL A 43 3.92 1.76 -4.26
CA VAL A 43 4.56 0.44 -4.23
C VAL A 43 5.50 0.30 -3.04
N LEU A 44 6.35 1.29 -2.79
CA LEU A 44 7.29 1.28 -1.66
C LEU A 44 6.56 1.25 -0.31
N LYS A 45 5.51 2.06 -0.15
CA LYS A 45 4.68 2.06 1.07
C LYS A 45 4.04 0.70 1.32
N ASN A 46 3.51 0.08 0.27
CA ASN A 46 2.91 -1.25 0.38
C ASN A 46 3.97 -2.31 0.70
N LEU A 47 5.15 -2.23 0.07
CA LEU A 47 6.27 -3.14 0.33
C LEU A 47 6.72 -3.07 1.80
N VAL A 48 6.90 -1.86 2.34
CA VAL A 48 7.25 -1.66 3.75
C VAL A 48 6.18 -2.26 4.65
N ARG A 49 4.88 -2.03 4.36
CA ARG A 49 3.77 -2.60 5.14
C ARG A 49 3.81 -4.13 5.18
N PHE A 50 4.03 -4.78 4.05
CA PHE A 50 4.17 -6.24 3.99
C PHE A 50 5.42 -6.72 4.72
N ALA A 51 6.56 -6.04 4.54
CA ALA A 51 7.80 -6.37 5.22
C ALA A 51 7.67 -6.27 6.74
N SER A 52 6.99 -5.24 7.26
CA SER A 52 6.71 -5.10 8.69
C SER A 52 5.83 -6.23 9.23
N LEU A 53 4.80 -6.66 8.48
CA LEU A 53 3.96 -7.80 8.87
C LEU A 53 4.78 -9.10 8.92
N ILE A 54 5.63 -9.33 7.92
CA ILE A 54 6.52 -10.50 7.87
C ILE A 54 7.53 -10.47 9.04
N ALA A 55 8.07 -9.30 9.38
CA ALA A 55 9.00 -9.14 10.50
C ALA A 55 8.34 -9.56 11.83
N ILE A 56 7.10 -9.14 12.10
CA ILE A 56 6.35 -9.54 13.29
C ILE A 56 6.19 -11.07 13.32
N MET A 57 5.77 -11.68 12.21
CA MET A 57 5.62 -13.12 12.11
C MET A 57 6.95 -13.86 12.34
N ALA A 58 8.05 -13.35 11.78
CA ALA A 58 9.37 -13.93 11.94
C ALA A 58 9.83 -13.89 13.41
N ILE A 59 9.60 -12.78 14.13
CA ILE A 59 9.92 -12.67 15.55
C ILE A 59 9.15 -13.72 16.36
N ILE A 60 7.85 -13.87 16.10
CA ILE A 60 7.01 -14.86 16.78
C ILE A 60 7.53 -16.28 16.53
N ILE A 61 7.81 -16.63 15.27
CA ILE A 61 8.30 -17.96 14.88
C ILE A 61 9.65 -18.27 15.55
N VAL A 62 10.59 -17.31 15.53
CA VAL A 62 11.89 -17.51 16.15
C VAL A 62 11.79 -17.62 17.66
N GLY A 63 10.90 -16.83 18.29
CA GLY A 63 10.61 -16.93 19.72
C GLY A 63 10.14 -18.34 20.12
N PHE A 64 9.16 -18.90 19.39
CA PHE A 64 8.72 -20.27 19.62
C PHE A 64 9.82 -21.31 19.40
N ARG A 65 10.60 -21.17 18.31
CA ARG A 65 11.74 -22.06 18.05
C ARG A 65 12.77 -22.04 19.17
N TRP A 66 13.00 -20.87 19.80
CA TRP A 66 13.94 -20.75 20.90
C TRP A 66 13.43 -21.49 22.14
N VAL A 67 12.15 -21.33 22.48
CA VAL A 67 11.52 -22.05 23.60
C VAL A 67 11.60 -23.57 23.39
N ILE A 68 11.30 -24.05 22.19
CA ILE A 68 11.38 -25.48 21.86
C ILE A 68 12.83 -25.99 21.90
N ALA A 69 13.78 -25.20 21.41
CA ALA A 69 15.21 -25.53 21.46
C ALA A 69 15.73 -25.61 22.90
N ALA A 70 15.30 -24.68 23.76
CA ALA A 70 15.62 -24.68 25.18
C ALA A 70 15.06 -25.91 25.88
N ALA A 71 13.80 -26.26 25.62
CA ALA A 71 13.18 -27.47 26.16
C ALA A 71 13.87 -28.77 25.69
N SER A 72 14.43 -28.77 24.48
CA SER A 72 15.17 -29.92 23.93
C SER A 72 16.56 -30.11 24.54
N GLY A 73 17.09 -29.14 25.31
CA GLY A 73 18.43 -29.20 25.92
C GLY A 73 19.61 -29.29 24.94
N ASN A 74 19.37 -29.10 23.63
CA ASN A 74 20.39 -29.26 22.61
C ASN A 74 21.12 -27.91 22.35
N PRO A 75 22.39 -27.78 22.75
CA PRO A 75 23.11 -26.51 22.68
C PRO A 75 23.26 -26.00 21.24
N THR A 76 23.42 -26.89 20.26
CA THR A 76 23.53 -26.55 18.83
C THR A 76 22.25 -25.89 18.30
N LYS A 77 21.07 -26.39 18.71
CA LYS A 77 19.78 -25.80 18.31
C LYS A 77 19.55 -24.42 18.92
N ILE A 78 19.99 -24.22 20.17
CA ILE A 78 19.90 -22.93 20.86
C ILE A 78 20.81 -21.91 20.18
N GLU A 79 22.05 -22.27 19.87
CA GLU A 79 23.01 -21.37 19.21
C GLU A 79 22.52 -20.98 17.80
N SER A 80 22.03 -21.96 17.02
CA SER A 80 21.43 -21.73 15.71
C SER A 80 20.24 -20.77 15.79
N THR A 81 19.35 -20.96 16.76
CA THR A 81 18.17 -20.10 16.93
C THR A 81 18.54 -18.69 17.38
N LYS A 82 19.58 -18.54 18.21
CA LYS A 82 20.13 -17.23 18.59
C LYS A 82 20.68 -16.48 17.36
N LYS A 83 21.40 -17.17 16.47
CA LYS A 83 21.87 -16.59 15.21
C LYS A 83 20.69 -16.16 14.33
N MET A 84 19.65 -16.99 14.23
CA MET A 84 18.44 -16.65 13.49
C MET A 84 17.72 -15.43 14.06
N PHE A 85 17.64 -15.31 15.39
CA PHE A 85 17.06 -14.15 16.05
C PHE A 85 17.80 -12.86 15.71
N TRP A 86 19.13 -12.88 15.70
CA TRP A 86 19.93 -11.72 15.27
C TRP A 86 19.62 -11.30 13.84
N TRP A 87 19.49 -12.25 12.92
CA TRP A 87 19.11 -11.94 11.54
C TRP A 87 17.73 -11.31 11.43
N VAL A 88 16.74 -11.81 12.18
CA VAL A 88 15.40 -11.22 12.23
C VAL A 88 15.43 -9.81 12.82
N LEU A 89 16.23 -9.59 13.87
CA LEU A 89 16.37 -8.29 14.50
C LEU A 89 17.02 -7.28 13.53
N ILE A 90 18.10 -7.66 12.86
CA ILE A 90 18.77 -6.84 11.84
C ILE A 90 17.80 -6.49 10.71
N GLY A 91 17.06 -7.46 10.19
CA GLY A 91 16.06 -7.22 9.14
C GLY A 91 14.94 -6.27 9.60
N THR A 92 14.50 -6.39 10.85
CA THR A 92 13.48 -5.49 11.42
C THR A 92 14.01 -4.07 11.57
N VAL A 93 15.22 -3.90 12.10
CA VAL A 93 15.88 -2.59 12.24
C VAL A 93 16.13 -1.96 10.87
N LEU A 94 16.47 -2.74 9.85
CA LEU A 94 16.65 -2.26 8.49
C LEU A 94 15.37 -1.64 7.93
N ILE A 95 14.21 -2.31 8.12
CA ILE A 95 12.91 -1.79 7.66
C ILE A 95 12.59 -0.46 8.34
N VAL A 96 12.76 -0.39 9.66
CA VAL A 96 12.50 0.84 10.45
C VAL A 96 13.49 1.95 10.09
N GLY A 97 14.76 1.60 9.88
CA GLY A 97 15.80 2.54 9.47
C GLY A 97 15.52 3.14 8.10
N ALA A 98 15.05 2.33 7.14
CA ALA A 98 14.69 2.80 5.81
C ALA A 98 13.58 3.85 5.84
N THR A 99 12.53 3.64 6.65
CA THR A 99 11.45 4.63 6.81
C THR A 99 11.94 5.90 7.51
N ALA A 100 12.74 5.76 8.56
CA ALA A 100 13.28 6.90 9.29
C ALA A 100 14.19 7.80 8.43
N ILE A 101 15.05 7.19 7.59
CA ILE A 101 15.90 7.93 6.65
C ILE A 101 15.04 8.65 5.61
N THR A 102 14.02 7.97 5.06
CA THR A 102 13.12 8.55 4.07
C THR A 102 12.40 9.77 4.63
N ASP A 103 11.87 9.67 5.85
CA ASP A 103 11.19 10.80 6.52
C ASP A 103 12.16 11.95 6.81
N ALA A 104 13.39 11.65 7.25
CA ALA A 104 14.40 12.67 7.49
C ALA A 104 14.75 13.45 6.21
N VAL A 105 14.92 12.76 5.08
CA VAL A 105 15.21 13.39 3.79
C VAL A 105 14.03 14.25 3.31
N ILE A 106 12.79 13.75 3.42
CA ILE A 106 11.59 14.51 3.02
C ILE A 106 11.44 15.76 3.88
N ASN A 107 11.63 15.66 5.20
CA ASN A 107 11.52 16.79 6.10
C ASN A 107 12.62 17.83 5.87
N PHE A 108 13.84 17.39 5.57
CA PHE A 108 14.92 18.30 5.18
C PHE A 108 14.57 19.05 3.88
N ALA A 109 14.08 18.35 2.87
CA ALA A 109 13.69 18.96 1.59
C ALA A 109 12.53 19.95 1.72
N LYS A 110 11.59 19.73 2.63
CA LYS A 110 10.45 20.63 2.88
C LYS A 110 10.82 21.90 3.66
N ASN A 111 11.93 21.89 4.39
CA ASN A 111 12.39 23.02 5.20
C ASN A 111 13.39 23.93 4.48
N LEU A 112 13.75 23.59 3.24
CA LEU A 112 14.44 24.48 2.30
C LEU A 112 13.43 25.36 1.57
#